data_AF-A0A6I2YVW1-F1
#
_entry.id   AF-A0A6I2YVW1-F1
#
_cell.length_a   1.000
_cell.length_b   1.000
_cell.length_c   1.000
_cell.angle_alpha   90.00
_cell.angle_beta   90.00
_cell.angle_gamma   90.00
#
_symmetry.space_group_name_H-M   'P 1'
#
loop_
_entity.id
_entity.type
_entity.pdbx_description
1 polymer ?
#
loop_
_entity_poly.entity_id
_entity_poly.type
_entity_poly.pdbx_seq_one_letter_code
_entity_poly.pdbx_strand_id
1 'polypeptide(L)'
;MSEQQFAWVPLAATGIGSLPGTSSTEAARVVAGELADFIHVFELPARGPGSDIIGRTAALLSVVSVDLGLDTTPQGWRVAPGPGR
;
A
#
# COMPACT_ATOMS: atom_id res chain seq x y z
N MET A 1 -9.08 -31.35 -7.24
CA MET A 1 -8.95 -29.95 -6.80
C MET A 1 -8.60 -29.99 -5.33
N SER A 2 -7.40 -29.58 -4.94
CA SER A 2 -7.01 -29.49 -3.52
C SER A 2 -7.77 -28.34 -2.86
N GLU A 3 -8.40 -28.59 -1.70
CA GLU A 3 -8.94 -27.50 -0.87
C GLU A 3 -7.77 -26.60 -0.44
N GLN A 4 -7.86 -25.31 -0.78
CA GLN A 4 -6.94 -24.31 -0.25
C GLN A 4 -7.40 -23.97 1.17
N GLN A 5 -6.57 -24.31 2.15
CA GLN A 5 -6.80 -23.90 3.53
C GLN A 5 -6.33 -22.44 3.69
N PHE A 6 -7.26 -21.55 4.00
CA PHE A 6 -6.96 -20.14 4.28
C PHE A 6 -6.58 -19.95 5.75
N ALA A 7 -5.78 -18.91 6.03
CA ALA A 7 -5.32 -18.59 7.38
C ALA A 7 -6.37 -17.87 8.26
N TRP A 8 -7.52 -17.51 7.68
CA TRP A 8 -8.62 -16.81 8.34
C TRP A 8 -9.86 -17.69 8.48
N VAL A 9 -10.75 -17.33 9.41
CA VAL A 9 -11.98 -18.08 9.67
C VAL A 9 -13.05 -17.82 8.59
N PRO A 10 -14.00 -18.75 8.38
CA PRO A 10 -15.16 -18.49 7.54
C PRO A 10 -15.92 -17.24 8.01
N LEU A 11 -16.40 -16.42 7.05
CA LEU A 11 -17.14 -15.17 7.30
C LEU A 11 -16.35 -14.09 8.07
N ALA A 12 -15.01 -14.11 8.06
CA ALA A 12 -14.19 -13.07 8.66
C ALA A 12 -14.40 -11.70 8.00
N ALA A 13 -14.52 -10.65 8.80
CA ALA A 13 -14.54 -9.26 8.33
C ALA A 13 -13.12 -8.74 8.10
N THR A 14 -12.94 -7.89 7.09
CA THR A 14 -11.65 -7.24 6.81
C THR A 14 -11.86 -5.83 6.25
N GLY A 15 -10.77 -5.10 6.04
CA GLY A 15 -10.76 -3.74 5.50
C GLY A 15 -10.05 -3.64 4.16
N ILE A 16 -10.14 -2.45 3.55
CA ILE A 16 -9.33 -2.07 2.39
C ILE A 16 -9.03 -0.57 2.47
N GLY A 17 -7.82 -0.22 2.03
CA GLY A 17 -7.47 1.16 1.70
C GLY A 17 -6.77 1.91 2.82
N SER A 18 -6.96 3.23 2.77
CA SER A 18 -6.13 4.17 3.51
C SER A 18 -6.64 4.41 4.92
N LEU A 19 -5.73 4.45 5.87
CA LEU A 19 -6.01 4.86 7.24
C LEU A 19 -5.51 6.30 7.50
N PRO A 20 -6.14 7.03 8.44
CA PRO A 20 -5.69 8.35 8.82
C PRO A 20 -4.40 8.30 9.65
N GLY A 21 -3.73 9.45 9.75
CA GLY A 21 -2.54 9.62 10.58
C GLY A 21 -1.26 9.13 9.89
N THR A 22 -0.16 9.13 10.66
CA THR A 22 1.19 8.94 10.12
C THR A 22 1.99 7.85 10.82
N SER A 23 1.49 7.29 11.93
CA SER A 23 2.17 6.23 12.69
C SER A 23 1.77 4.84 12.17
N SER A 24 2.69 4.14 11.53
CA SER A 24 2.50 2.76 11.06
C SER A 24 2.26 1.79 12.20
N THR A 25 2.92 1.99 13.34
CA THR A 25 2.80 1.11 14.50
C THR A 25 1.43 1.25 15.15
N GLU A 26 0.91 2.47 15.33
CA GLU A 26 -0.44 2.66 15.87
C GLU A 26 -1.49 2.08 14.92
N ALA A 27 -1.38 2.36 13.62
CA ALA A 27 -2.31 1.81 12.62
C ALA A 27 -2.30 0.27 12.62
N ALA A 28 -1.12 -0.36 12.72
CA ALA A 28 -1.01 -1.81 12.81
C ALA A 28 -1.66 -2.36 14.09
N ARG A 29 -1.52 -1.69 15.23
CA ARG A 29 -2.19 -2.09 16.48
C ARG A 29 -3.71 -2.01 16.36
N VAL A 30 -4.23 -0.94 15.76
CA VAL A 30 -5.68 -0.78 15.52
C VAL A 30 -6.18 -1.92 14.64
N VAL A 31 -5.56 -2.17 13.47
CA VAL A 31 -6.03 -3.23 12.57
C VAL A 31 -5.92 -4.62 13.20
N ALA A 32 -4.83 -4.91 13.90
CA ALA A 32 -4.68 -6.19 14.59
C ALA A 32 -5.68 -6.35 15.76
N GLY A 33 -6.11 -5.25 16.40
CA GLY A 33 -7.10 -5.26 17.47
C GLY A 33 -8.54 -5.41 16.96
N GLU A 34 -8.90 -4.70 15.89
CA GLU A 34 -10.28 -4.66 15.36
C GLU A 34 -10.59 -5.80 14.36
N LEU A 35 -9.58 -6.27 13.62
CA LEU A 35 -9.73 -7.24 12.52
C LEU A 35 -8.78 -8.44 12.70
N ALA A 36 -8.66 -8.94 13.92
CA ALA A 36 -7.72 -10.01 14.29
C ALA A 36 -7.88 -11.28 13.42
N ASP A 37 -9.11 -11.61 13.03
CA ASP A 37 -9.42 -12.79 12.23
C ASP A 37 -9.02 -12.67 10.76
N PHE A 38 -8.93 -11.43 10.23
CA PHE A 38 -8.47 -11.15 8.88
C PHE A 38 -7.90 -9.73 8.76
N ILE A 39 -6.62 -9.61 9.11
CA ILE A 39 -5.84 -8.36 9.03
C ILE A 39 -5.76 -7.91 7.57
N HIS A 40 -6.15 -6.65 7.30
CA HIS A 40 -5.94 -6.05 5.98
C HIS A 40 -4.62 -5.28 5.91
N VAL A 41 -4.06 -5.20 4.69
CA VAL A 41 -2.90 -4.37 4.39
C VAL A 41 -3.40 -2.97 4.05
N PHE A 42 -3.04 -2.01 4.89
CA PHE A 42 -3.40 -0.60 4.74
C PHE A 42 -2.25 0.23 4.17
N GLU A 43 -2.56 1.49 3.87
CA GLU A 43 -1.59 2.54 3.64
C GLU A 43 -1.88 3.78 4.49
N LEU A 44 -0.88 4.65 4.61
CA LEU A 44 -0.95 5.89 5.39
C LEU A 44 -0.52 7.09 4.53
N PRO A 45 -1.37 7.57 3.61
CA PRO A 45 -1.01 8.62 2.65
C PRO A 45 -0.56 9.94 3.29
N ALA A 46 -1.00 10.23 4.52
CA ALA A 46 -0.60 11.43 5.25
C ALA A 46 0.90 11.45 5.62
N ARG A 47 1.62 10.32 5.46
CA ARG A 47 3.10 10.27 5.58
C ARG A 47 3.81 10.93 4.39
N GLY A 48 3.08 11.29 3.35
CA GLY A 48 3.58 12.01 2.18
C GLY A 48 3.76 11.11 0.95
N PRO A 49 4.27 11.68 -0.16
CA PRO A 49 4.49 10.95 -1.40
C PRO A 49 5.26 9.64 -1.21
N GLY A 50 4.79 8.57 -1.84
CA GLY A 50 5.42 7.25 -1.73
C GLY A 50 4.75 6.36 -0.69
N SER A 51 4.01 6.94 0.25
CA SER A 51 3.25 6.19 1.26
C SER A 51 1.86 5.77 0.78
N ASP A 52 1.36 6.39 -0.29
CA ASP A 52 0.12 6.04 -0.98
C ASP A 52 0.30 4.86 -1.96
N ILE A 53 -0.81 4.31 -2.46
CA ILE A 53 -0.79 3.15 -3.35
C ILE A 53 -0.01 3.41 -4.65
N ILE A 54 -0.11 4.61 -5.23
CA ILE A 54 0.55 4.93 -6.49
C ILE A 54 2.06 5.03 -6.26
N GLY A 55 2.49 5.75 -5.22
CA GLY A 55 3.89 5.88 -4.87
C GLY A 55 4.58 4.55 -4.52
N ARG A 56 3.90 3.66 -3.79
CA ARG A 56 4.43 2.31 -3.51
C ARG A 56 4.61 1.48 -4.77
N THR A 57 3.62 1.50 -5.67
CA THR A 57 3.71 0.77 -6.94
C THR A 57 4.78 1.39 -7.83
N ALA A 58 4.88 2.72 -7.88
CA ALA A 58 5.90 3.45 -8.62
C ALA A 58 7.33 3.02 -8.23
N ALA A 59 7.59 2.81 -6.93
CA ALA A 59 8.89 2.33 -6.46
C ALA A 59 9.28 0.97 -7.06
N LEU A 60 8.30 0.09 -7.33
CA LEU A 60 8.53 -1.22 -7.96
C LEU A 60 8.83 -1.12 -9.46
N LEU A 61 8.34 -0.07 -10.14
CA LEU A 61 8.50 0.08 -11.59
C LEU A 61 9.95 0.36 -12.01
N SER A 62 10.74 0.98 -11.14
CA SER A 62 12.18 1.19 -11.37
C SER A 62 12.95 -0.13 -11.55
N VAL A 63 12.45 -1.24 -10.98
CA VAL A 63 13.02 -2.58 -11.13
C VAL A 63 12.72 -3.18 -12.51
N VAL A 64 11.63 -2.75 -13.14
CA VAL A 64 11.21 -3.24 -14.47
C VAL A 64 11.97 -2.50 -15.58
N SER A 65 12.20 -1.20 -15.42
CA SER A 65 12.98 -0.39 -16.37
C SER A 65 13.59 0.85 -15.71
N VAL A 66 14.87 1.12 -16.01
CA VAL A 66 15.58 2.33 -15.56
C VAL A 66 15.07 3.62 -16.23
N ASP A 67 14.38 3.50 -17.36
CA ASP A 67 13.86 4.63 -18.13
C ASP A 67 12.46 5.09 -17.66
N LEU A 68 11.83 4.35 -16.74
CA LEU A 68 10.49 4.65 -16.23
C LEU A 68 10.58 5.38 -14.89
N GLY A 69 10.25 6.67 -14.90
CA GLY A 69 10.20 7.54 -13.71
C GLY A 69 8.78 8.01 -13.39
N LEU A 70 8.58 8.46 -12.15
CA LEU A 70 7.38 9.17 -11.73
C LEU A 70 7.77 10.33 -10.82
N ASP A 71 7.13 11.47 -11.03
CA ASP A 71 7.28 12.66 -10.18
C ASP A 71 5.95 13.02 -9.53
N THR A 72 6.02 13.65 -8.36
CA THR A 72 4.86 14.27 -7.72
C THR A 72 4.69 15.72 -8.13
N THR A 73 3.45 16.09 -8.41
CA THR A 73 3.02 17.46 -8.71
C THR A 73 1.89 17.84 -7.74
N PRO A 74 1.51 19.12 -7.64
CA PRO A 74 0.32 19.52 -6.87
C PRO A 74 -0.98 18.85 -7.33
N GLN A 75 -1.03 18.36 -8.58
CA GLN A 75 -2.18 17.66 -9.15
C GLN A 75 -2.11 16.14 -8.94
N GLY A 76 -1.03 15.63 -8.34
CA GLY A 76 -0.79 14.21 -8.13
C GLY A 76 0.43 13.68 -8.89
N TRP A 77 0.44 12.37 -9.12
CA TRP A 77 1.53 11.67 -9.78
C TRP A 77 1.52 11.87 -11.29
N ARG A 78 2.70 12.05 -11.88
CA ARG A 78 2.90 12.15 -13.32
C ARG A 78 4.03 11.21 -13.75
N VAL A 79 3.86 10.54 -14.88
CA VAL A 79 4.95 9.79 -15.51
C VAL A 79 6.04 10.76 -15.95
N ALA A 80 7.28 10.39 -15.68
CA ALA A 80 8.47 11.16 -15.99
C ALA A 80 9.55 10.26 -16.61
N PRO A 81 10.57 10.82 -17.29
CA PRO A 81 11.76 10.06 -17.62
C PRO A 81 12.41 9.48 -16.37
N GLY A 82 12.92 8.26 -16.46
CA GLY A 82 13.70 7.65 -15.38
C GLY A 82 15.06 8.32 -15.19
N PRO A 83 15.73 8.10 -14.04
CA PRO A 83 16.96 8.81 -13.66
C PRO A 83 18.18 8.53 -14.54
N GLY A 84 18.09 7.56 -15.47
CA GLY A 84 19.14 7.25 -16.45
C GLY A 84 19.22 8.21 -17.64
N ARG A 85 18.42 9.28 -17.67
CA ARG A 85 18.36 10.26 -18.75
C ARG A 85 18.37 11.70 -18.26
#